data_AF-A0A357WRN4-F1
#
_entry.id   AF-A0A357WRN4-F1
#
_cell.length_a   1.000
_cell.length_b   1.000
_cell.length_c   1.000
_cell.angle_alpha   90.00
_cell.angle_beta   90.00
_cell.angle_gamma   90.00
#
_symmetry.space_group_name_H-M   'P 1'
#
loop_
_entity.id
_entity.type
_entity.pdbx_description
1 polymer ?
#
loop_
_entity_poly.entity_id
_entity_poly.type
_entity_poly.pdbx_seq_one_letter_code
_entity_poly.pdbx_strand_id
1 'polypeptide(L)'
;NCNFGVFYGLFPSGLQKTLKFKAGLDMTKEQCAGIIDNLKNGYPRLTEWQDETKKRAANTCFAETRLGRRRYIVGILSPDWGKRSFAERCAMNTPIQGTAADIIKLAMGRIAQGIKERPWLKPFLQIHDELVFEIPADKLDEAVYFVKACMEEQPFTDFDVPIIAEAAYGTNFGDLVEMEGA
;
A
#
# COMPACT_ATOMS: atom_id res chain seq x y z
N ASN A 1 7.25 9.40 -4.27
CA ASN A 1 6.71 10.05 -3.04
C ASN A 1 5.73 11.21 -3.28
N CYS A 2 5.92 12.09 -4.28
CA CYS A 2 4.92 13.15 -4.56
C CYS A 2 3.57 12.58 -5.05
N ASN A 3 3.58 11.59 -5.95
CA ASN A 3 2.36 10.95 -6.46
C ASN A 3 1.52 10.29 -5.37
N PHE A 4 2.15 9.54 -4.46
CA PHE A 4 1.46 8.90 -3.33
C PHE A 4 0.72 9.93 -2.48
N GLY A 5 1.37 11.02 -2.05
CA GLY A 5 0.70 12.06 -1.29
C GLY A 5 -0.52 12.64 -2.02
N VAL A 6 -0.38 12.99 -3.30
CA VAL A 6 -1.46 13.58 -4.10
C VAL A 6 -2.65 12.62 -4.25
N PHE A 7 -2.40 11.33 -4.49
CA PHE A 7 -3.46 10.31 -4.58
C PHE A 7 -4.20 10.05 -3.26
N TYR A 8 -3.58 10.37 -2.12
CA TYR A 8 -4.17 10.24 -0.78
C TYR A 8 -4.65 11.56 -0.17
N GLY A 9 -4.88 12.59 -1.00
CA GLY A 9 -5.47 13.86 -0.57
C GLY A 9 -4.48 14.87 0.00
N LEU A 10 -3.24 14.89 -0.48
CA LEU A 10 -2.27 15.95 -0.16
C LEU A 10 -2.71 17.28 -0.77
N PHE A 11 -2.77 18.30 0.08
CA PHE A 11 -3.05 19.68 -0.34
C PHE A 11 -1.82 20.34 -0.98
N PRO A 12 -1.99 21.41 -1.79
CA PRO A 12 -0.87 22.15 -2.41
C PRO A 12 0.22 22.56 -1.41
N SER A 13 -0.15 22.95 -0.19
CA SER A 13 0.78 23.30 0.88
C SER A 13 1.62 22.10 1.39
N GLY A 14 1.02 20.90 1.40
CA GLY A 14 1.73 19.66 1.72
C GLY A 14 2.69 19.25 0.61
N LEU A 15 2.28 19.42 -0.65
CA LEU A 15 3.13 19.17 -1.81
C LEU A 15 4.33 20.14 -1.83
N GLN A 16 4.07 21.43 -1.60
CA GLN A 16 5.11 22.45 -1.48
C GLN A 16 6.16 22.09 -0.44
N LYS A 17 5.74 21.72 0.79
CA LYS A 17 6.66 21.28 1.85
C LYS A 17 7.45 20.04 1.45
N THR A 18 6.80 19.08 0.80
CA THR A 18 7.44 17.82 0.36
C THR A 18 8.51 18.10 -0.69
N LEU A 19 8.21 18.95 -1.68
CA LEU A 19 9.14 19.31 -2.75
C LEU A 19 10.33 20.11 -2.23
N LYS A 20 10.08 21.06 -1.33
CA LYS A 20 11.16 21.82 -0.68
C LYS A 20 12.08 20.92 0.14
N PHE A 21 11.53 20.04 0.98
CA PHE A 21 12.32 19.21 1.88
C PHE A 21 13.04 18.05 1.18
N LYS A 22 12.36 17.35 0.26
CA LYS A 22 12.92 16.14 -0.37
C LYS A 22 13.68 16.41 -1.67
N ALA A 23 13.38 17.49 -2.37
CA ALA A 23 13.97 17.79 -3.68
C ALA A 23 14.68 19.15 -3.71
N GLY A 24 14.65 19.93 -2.63
CA GLY A 24 15.23 21.29 -2.61
C GLY A 24 14.53 22.27 -3.54
N LEU A 25 13.32 21.95 -4.02
CA LEU A 25 12.60 22.75 -5.00
C LEU A 25 11.66 23.74 -4.29
N ASP A 26 11.94 25.03 -4.46
CA ASP A 26 11.07 26.11 -3.98
C ASP A 26 10.01 26.45 -5.05
N MET A 27 8.86 25.82 -4.94
CA MET A 27 7.71 26.05 -5.81
C MET A 27 6.64 26.88 -5.10
N THR A 28 5.88 27.68 -5.86
CA THR A 28 4.75 28.43 -5.30
C THR A 28 3.57 27.50 -5.01
N LYS A 29 2.61 27.99 -4.21
CA LYS A 29 1.36 27.25 -3.97
C LYS A 29 0.54 27.08 -5.25
N GLU A 30 0.51 28.07 -6.15
CA GLU A 30 -0.19 27.92 -7.43
C GLU A 30 0.45 26.84 -8.30
N GLN A 31 1.78 26.79 -8.36
CA GLN A 31 2.47 25.75 -9.14
C GLN A 31 2.19 24.36 -8.58
N CYS A 32 2.19 24.20 -7.25
CA CYS A 32 1.81 22.94 -6.60
C CYS A 32 0.34 22.57 -6.86
N ALA A 33 -0.57 23.56 -6.87
CA ALA A 33 -1.97 23.34 -7.23
C ALA A 33 -2.11 22.87 -8.67
N GLY A 34 -1.42 23.51 -9.62
CA GLY A 34 -1.42 23.10 -11.03
C GLY A 34 -0.92 21.67 -11.25
N ILE A 35 0.10 21.22 -10.50
CA ILE A 35 0.56 19.82 -10.53
C ILE A 35 -0.55 18.87 -10.08
N ILE A 36 -1.23 19.19 -8.97
CA ILE A 36 -2.33 18.39 -8.44
C ILE A 36 -3.50 18.33 -9.43
N ASP A 37 -3.85 19.46 -10.04
CA ASP A 37 -4.95 19.55 -11.00
C ASP A 37 -4.64 18.78 -12.28
N ASN A 38 -3.42 18.86 -12.80
CA ASN A 38 -2.98 18.06 -13.94
C ASN A 38 -3.06 16.56 -13.65
N LEU A 39 -2.66 16.12 -12.45
CA LEU A 39 -2.79 14.72 -12.02
C LEU A 39 -4.26 14.30 -11.96
N LYS A 40 -5.15 15.14 -11.39
CA LYS A 40 -6.59 14.85 -11.34
C LYS A 40 -7.21 14.76 -12.73
N ASN A 41 -6.80 15.63 -13.64
CA ASN A 41 -7.25 15.64 -15.03
C ASN A 41 -6.77 14.39 -15.80
N GLY A 42 -5.56 13.90 -15.50
CA GLY A 42 -5.05 12.65 -16.06
C GLY A 42 -5.78 11.39 -15.55
N TYR A 43 -6.36 11.45 -14.34
CA TYR A 43 -7.04 10.33 -13.68
C TYR A 43 -8.43 10.73 -13.16
N PRO A 44 -9.41 11.04 -14.05
CA PRO A 44 -10.71 11.57 -13.63
C PRO A 44 -11.48 10.62 -12.70
N ARG A 45 -11.41 9.31 -12.96
CA ARG A 45 -12.03 8.27 -12.12
C ARG A 45 -11.47 8.21 -10.70
N LEU A 46 -10.24 8.65 -10.48
CA LEU A 46 -9.67 8.73 -9.13
C LEU A 46 -10.38 9.80 -8.30
N THR A 47 -10.62 10.97 -8.89
CA THR A 47 -11.30 12.08 -8.21
C THR A 47 -12.73 11.69 -7.86
N GLU A 48 -13.42 11.05 -8.81
CA GLU A 48 -14.76 10.49 -8.59
C GLU A 48 -14.77 9.51 -7.40
N TRP A 49 -13.86 8.52 -7.41
CA TRP A 49 -13.74 7.55 -6.33
C TRP A 49 -13.43 8.19 -4.97
N GLN A 50 -12.56 9.21 -4.92
CA GLN A 50 -12.26 9.95 -3.68
C GLN A 50 -13.51 10.62 -3.11
N ASP A 51 -14.29 11.29 -3.96
CA ASP A 51 -15.52 11.98 -3.55
C ASP A 51 -16.60 11.01 -3.09
N GLU A 52 -16.80 9.91 -3.82
CA GLU A 52 -17.71 8.84 -3.41
C GLU A 52 -17.31 8.21 -2.09
N THR A 53 -16.01 7.96 -1.88
CA THR A 53 -15.48 7.36 -0.65
C THR A 53 -15.73 8.26 0.56
N LYS A 54 -15.48 9.58 0.43
CA LYS A 54 -15.79 10.56 1.48
C LYS A 54 -17.28 10.62 1.80
N LYS A 55 -18.14 10.66 0.77
CA LYS A 55 -19.60 10.66 0.93
C LYS A 55 -20.09 9.39 1.63
N ARG A 56 -19.60 8.23 1.20
CA ARG A 56 -19.93 6.94 1.83
C ARG A 56 -19.54 6.94 3.30
N ALA A 57 -18.31 7.34 3.62
CA ALA A 57 -17.84 7.40 5.00
C ALA A 57 -18.64 8.38 5.86
N ALA A 58 -19.09 9.53 5.30
CA ALA A 58 -19.97 10.45 6.00
C ALA A 58 -21.34 9.84 6.32
N ASN A 59 -21.87 9.00 5.43
CA ASN A 59 -23.15 8.33 5.63
C ASN A 59 -23.06 7.11 6.57
N THR A 60 -21.97 6.34 6.49
CA THR A 60 -21.83 5.07 7.23
C THR A 60 -20.99 5.17 8.50
N CYS A 61 -20.22 6.25 8.66
CA CYS A 61 -19.23 6.44 9.73
C CYS A 61 -18.09 5.41 9.76
N PHE A 62 -17.85 4.68 8.67
CA PHE A 62 -16.71 3.77 8.56
C PHE A 62 -16.17 3.72 7.12
N ALA A 63 -14.90 3.32 7.01
CA ALA A 63 -14.30 2.89 5.75
C ALA A 63 -14.01 1.38 5.81
N GLU A 64 -14.00 0.73 4.66
CA GLU A 64 -13.93 -0.74 4.55
C GLU A 64 -12.87 -1.14 3.52
N THR A 65 -12.10 -2.21 3.81
CA THR A 65 -11.20 -2.84 2.83
C THR A 65 -12.00 -3.65 1.82
N ARG A 66 -11.38 -4.07 0.71
CA ARG A 66 -12.07 -4.90 -0.29
C ARG A 66 -12.55 -6.24 0.27
N LEU A 67 -11.90 -6.75 1.33
CA LEU A 67 -12.29 -7.97 2.04
C LEU A 67 -13.23 -7.74 3.24
N GLY A 68 -13.79 -6.54 3.40
CA GLY A 68 -14.82 -6.27 4.40
C GLY A 68 -14.30 -5.86 5.78
N ARG A 69 -12.98 -5.68 5.98
CA ARG A 69 -12.48 -5.18 7.28
C ARG A 69 -12.83 -3.70 7.42
N ARG A 70 -13.49 -3.34 8.52
CA ARG A 70 -13.93 -1.96 8.80
C ARG A 70 -13.00 -1.20 9.72
N ARG A 71 -12.84 0.09 9.45
CA ARG A 71 -12.35 1.10 10.39
C ARG A 71 -13.45 2.11 10.63
N TYR A 72 -13.89 2.24 11.87
CA TYR A 72 -14.86 3.26 12.26
C TYR A 72 -14.19 4.63 12.36
N ILE A 73 -14.79 5.64 11.74
CA ILE A 73 -14.24 7.00 11.59
C ILE A 73 -15.32 8.03 11.96
N VAL A 74 -15.78 7.98 13.21
CA VAL A 74 -16.84 8.88 13.73
C VAL A 74 -16.51 10.36 13.55
N GLY A 75 -15.21 10.71 13.55
CA GLY A 75 -14.73 12.08 13.32
C GLY A 75 -15.13 12.69 11.97
N ILE A 76 -15.63 11.89 11.02
CA ILE A 76 -16.13 12.36 9.72
C ILE A 76 -17.35 13.30 9.85
N LEU A 77 -18.12 13.16 10.95
CA LEU A 77 -19.27 14.00 11.25
C LEU A 77 -18.89 15.29 12.01
N SER A 78 -17.61 15.50 12.31
CA SER A 78 -17.19 16.61 13.14
C SER A 78 -17.46 17.96 12.46
N PRO A 79 -18.00 18.96 13.19
CA PRO A 79 -18.10 20.32 12.68
C PRO A 79 -16.71 21.00 12.61
N ASP A 80 -15.73 20.49 13.34
CA ASP A 80 -14.34 20.92 13.27
C ASP A 80 -13.72 20.47 11.94
N TRP A 81 -13.34 21.45 11.12
CA TRP A 81 -12.79 21.22 9.80
C TRP A 81 -11.51 20.36 9.83
N GLY A 82 -10.64 20.57 10.82
CA GLY A 82 -9.39 19.82 10.94
C GLY A 82 -9.62 18.35 11.27
N LYS A 83 -10.53 18.06 12.20
CA LYS A 83 -10.95 16.69 12.55
C LYS A 83 -11.63 16.01 11.38
N ARG A 84 -12.55 16.70 10.70
CA ARG A 84 -13.23 16.16 9.51
C ARG A 84 -12.27 15.89 8.36
N SER A 85 -11.38 16.83 8.05
CA SER A 85 -10.35 16.68 7.01
C SER A 85 -9.40 15.50 7.30
N PHE A 86 -9.03 15.27 8.56
CA PHE A 86 -8.27 14.09 8.95
C PHE A 86 -9.08 12.80 8.78
N ALA A 87 -10.36 12.80 9.14
CA ALA A 87 -11.25 11.68 8.97
C ALA A 87 -11.47 11.32 7.48
N GLU A 88 -11.63 12.31 6.61
CA GLU A 88 -11.73 12.12 5.16
C GLU A 88 -10.47 11.45 4.60
N ARG A 89 -9.28 11.89 5.00
CA ARG A 89 -8.02 11.23 4.61
C ARG A 89 -7.93 9.80 5.14
N CYS A 90 -8.34 9.56 6.38
CA CYS A 90 -8.42 8.20 6.92
C CYS A 90 -9.36 7.32 6.08
N ALA A 91 -10.52 7.87 5.69
CA ALA A 91 -11.52 7.16 4.90
C ALA A 91 -11.03 6.80 3.49
N MET A 92 -10.25 7.67 2.85
CA MET A 92 -9.62 7.38 1.56
C MET A 92 -8.46 6.38 1.67
N ASN A 93 -7.66 6.47 2.75
CA ASN A 93 -6.48 5.62 2.88
C ASN A 93 -6.81 4.19 3.31
N THR A 94 -7.83 4.01 4.17
CA THR A 94 -8.18 2.71 4.73
C THR A 94 -8.50 1.65 3.67
N PRO A 95 -9.33 1.91 2.65
CA PRO A 95 -9.61 0.93 1.60
C PRO A 95 -8.36 0.51 0.83
N ILE A 96 -7.40 1.40 0.62
CA ILE A 96 -6.20 1.10 -0.16
C ILE A 96 -5.16 0.37 0.69
N GLN A 97 -4.67 1.02 1.75
CA GLN A 97 -3.63 0.46 2.62
C GLN A 97 -4.14 -0.78 3.38
N GLY A 98 -5.40 -0.75 3.80
CA GLY A 98 -6.01 -1.87 4.48
C GLY A 98 -6.17 -3.07 3.55
N THR A 99 -6.52 -2.87 2.27
CA THR A 99 -6.57 -3.98 1.31
C THR A 99 -5.18 -4.50 0.97
N ALA A 100 -4.16 -3.64 0.86
CA ALA A 100 -2.77 -4.10 0.70
C ALA A 100 -2.33 -4.98 1.89
N ALA A 101 -2.66 -4.56 3.12
CA ALA A 101 -2.42 -5.36 4.33
C ALA A 101 -3.24 -6.66 4.39
N ASP A 102 -4.38 -6.73 3.69
CA ASP A 102 -5.14 -7.97 3.52
C ASP A 102 -4.45 -8.93 2.56
N ILE A 103 -4.01 -8.43 1.41
CA ILE A 103 -3.34 -9.21 0.37
C ILE A 103 -2.08 -9.88 0.93
N ILE A 104 -1.23 -9.12 1.63
CA ILE A 104 -0.01 -9.71 2.20
C ILE A 104 -0.33 -10.77 3.27
N LYS A 105 -1.41 -10.60 4.04
CA LYS A 105 -1.85 -11.60 5.02
C LYS A 105 -2.41 -12.86 4.38
N LEU A 106 -3.09 -12.74 3.24
CA LEU A 106 -3.50 -13.91 2.45
C LEU A 106 -2.27 -14.69 1.96
N ALA A 107 -1.26 -13.99 1.43
CA ALA A 107 0.01 -14.60 1.04
C ALA A 107 0.70 -15.30 2.22
N MET A 108 0.81 -14.62 3.37
CA MET A 108 1.36 -15.21 4.60
C MET A 108 0.58 -16.45 5.06
N GLY A 109 -0.75 -16.44 4.91
CA GLY A 109 -1.61 -17.60 5.19
C GLY A 109 -1.29 -18.80 4.30
N ARG A 110 -1.09 -18.59 3.00
CA ARG A 110 -0.68 -19.62 2.04
C ARG A 110 0.71 -20.17 2.38
N ILE A 111 1.67 -19.29 2.67
CA ILE A 111 3.03 -19.66 3.08
C ILE A 111 2.98 -20.50 4.36
N ALA A 112 2.21 -20.09 5.36
CA ALA A 112 2.06 -20.81 6.62
C ALA A 112 1.51 -22.24 6.45
N GLN A 113 0.67 -22.49 5.44
CA GLN A 113 0.18 -23.83 5.14
C GLN A 113 1.29 -24.73 4.57
N GLY A 114 2.17 -24.20 3.71
CA GLY A 114 3.26 -24.97 3.09
C GLY A 114 4.55 -25.08 3.93
N ILE A 115 4.68 -24.30 5.02
CA ILE A 115 5.85 -24.35 5.92
C ILE A 115 6.04 -25.72 6.59
N LYS A 116 4.97 -26.49 6.83
CA LYS A 116 5.09 -27.81 7.48
C LYS A 116 5.94 -28.78 6.66
N GLU A 117 5.91 -28.66 5.34
CA GLU A 117 6.72 -29.46 4.41
C GLU A 117 8.13 -28.88 4.21
N ARG A 118 8.32 -27.62 4.65
CA ARG A 118 9.55 -26.83 4.48
C ARG A 118 10.01 -26.31 5.84
N PRO A 119 10.35 -27.19 6.81
CA PRO A 119 10.71 -26.77 8.16
C PRO A 119 11.96 -25.87 8.21
N TRP A 120 12.75 -25.87 7.14
CA TRP A 120 13.92 -25.03 6.93
C TRP A 120 13.58 -23.59 6.49
N LEU A 121 12.36 -23.32 6.03
CA LEU A 121 11.89 -21.97 5.69
C LEU A 121 11.46 -21.24 6.97
N LYS A 122 12.28 -20.31 7.47
CA LYS A 122 12.01 -19.60 8.73
C LYS A 122 11.54 -18.17 8.46
N PRO A 123 10.25 -17.83 8.64
CA PRO A 123 9.80 -16.45 8.61
C PRO A 123 10.52 -15.65 9.69
N PHE A 124 11.11 -14.52 9.31
CA PHE A 124 11.88 -13.67 10.21
C PHE A 124 11.18 -12.34 10.49
N LEU A 125 10.81 -11.60 9.43
CA LEU A 125 10.25 -10.26 9.55
C LEU A 125 9.29 -9.94 8.40
N GLN A 126 8.34 -9.05 8.64
CA GLN A 126 7.51 -8.44 7.61
C GLN A 126 7.70 -6.91 7.66
N ILE A 127 8.09 -6.31 6.54
CA ILE A 127 8.27 -4.86 6.40
C ILE A 127 7.33 -4.39 5.29
N HIS A 128 6.17 -3.86 5.66
CA HIS A 128 5.15 -3.44 4.69
C HIS A 128 4.73 -4.58 3.74
N ASP A 129 5.16 -4.53 2.48
CA ASP A 129 4.93 -5.50 1.42
C ASP A 129 6.04 -6.56 1.29
N GLU A 130 7.12 -6.43 2.05
CA GLU A 130 8.26 -7.35 2.07
C GLU A 130 8.13 -8.43 3.14
N LEU A 131 8.46 -9.67 2.78
CA LEU A 131 8.55 -10.81 3.69
C LEU A 131 9.99 -11.34 3.70
N VAL A 132 10.60 -11.32 4.88
CA VAL A 132 12.00 -11.73 5.09
C VAL A 132 12.01 -13.12 5.72
N PHE A 133 12.82 -14.01 5.14
CA PHE A 133 13.01 -15.38 5.60
C PHE A 133 14.48 -15.68 5.82
N GLU A 134 14.76 -16.52 6.82
CA GLU A 134 16.05 -17.19 6.97
C GLU A 134 15.92 -18.62 6.43
N ILE A 135 16.85 -19.00 5.56
CA ILE A 135 16.86 -20.29 4.85
C ILE A 135 18.29 -20.82 4.73
N PRO A 136 18.47 -22.16 4.64
CA PRO A 136 19.72 -22.74 4.17
C PRO A 136 20.05 -22.29 2.74
N ALA A 137 21.32 -22.05 2.45
CA ALA A 137 21.76 -21.55 1.15
C ALA A 137 21.44 -22.51 -0.02
N ASP A 138 21.44 -23.83 0.24
CA ASP A 138 21.07 -24.86 -0.73
C ASP A 138 19.56 -24.94 -1.03
N LYS A 139 18.75 -24.11 -0.35
CA LYS A 139 17.30 -24.05 -0.49
C LYS A 139 16.77 -22.76 -1.10
N LEU A 140 17.66 -21.88 -1.58
CA LEU A 140 17.31 -20.57 -2.13
C LEU A 140 16.24 -20.65 -3.23
N ASP A 141 16.51 -21.40 -4.31
CA ASP A 141 15.60 -21.47 -5.45
C ASP A 141 14.23 -22.08 -5.07
N GLU A 142 14.24 -23.10 -4.20
CA GLU A 142 13.03 -23.75 -3.71
C GLU A 142 12.18 -22.78 -2.86
N ALA A 143 12.82 -21.98 -1.99
CA ALA A 143 12.15 -20.95 -1.21
C ALA A 143 11.52 -19.88 -2.09
N VAL A 144 12.32 -19.31 -3.00
CA VAL A 144 11.90 -18.21 -3.86
C VAL A 144 10.71 -18.64 -4.72
N TYR A 145 10.80 -19.80 -5.37
CA TYR A 145 9.71 -20.34 -6.18
C TYR A 145 8.41 -20.50 -5.35
N PHE A 146 8.51 -21.10 -4.16
CA PHE A 146 7.35 -21.32 -3.29
C PHE A 146 6.74 -20.02 -2.76
N VAL A 147 7.57 -19.11 -2.25
CA VAL A 147 7.11 -17.85 -1.64
C VAL A 147 6.51 -16.92 -2.70
N LYS A 148 7.17 -16.78 -3.87
CA LYS A 148 6.64 -16.00 -4.99
C LYS A 148 5.28 -16.52 -5.43
N ALA A 149 5.15 -17.83 -5.65
CA ALA A 149 3.87 -18.43 -6.02
C ALA A 149 2.75 -18.11 -5.00
N CYS A 150 3.06 -18.09 -3.70
CA CYS A 150 2.08 -17.73 -2.67
C CYS A 150 1.69 -16.24 -2.69
N MET A 151 2.63 -15.35 -3.02
CA MET A 151 2.44 -13.89 -3.08
C MET A 151 1.74 -13.43 -4.36
N GLU A 152 2.04 -14.07 -5.49
CA GLU A 152 1.51 -13.69 -6.82
C GLU A 152 0.11 -14.26 -7.08
N GLU A 153 -0.31 -15.27 -6.31
CA GLU A 153 -1.64 -15.86 -6.36
C GLU A 153 -2.74 -14.80 -6.15
N GLN A 154 -3.74 -14.80 -7.04
CA GLN A 154 -4.84 -13.83 -7.03
C GLN A 154 -5.47 -13.72 -5.63
N PRO A 155 -5.52 -12.53 -5.01
CA PRO A 155 -5.91 -12.43 -3.61
C PRO A 155 -7.42 -12.60 -3.39
N PHE A 156 -8.24 -12.15 -4.33
CA PHE A 156 -9.70 -12.25 -4.27
C PHE A 156 -10.32 -12.11 -5.66
N THR A 157 -11.57 -12.54 -5.79
CA THR A 157 -12.37 -12.41 -7.01
C THR A 157 -12.45 -10.95 -7.47
N ASP A 158 -12.27 -10.72 -8.76
CA ASP A 158 -12.21 -9.39 -9.42
C ASP A 158 -10.92 -8.58 -9.15
N PHE A 159 -9.85 -9.20 -8.65
CA PHE A 159 -8.52 -8.57 -8.68
C PHE A 159 -7.86 -8.84 -10.04
N ASP A 160 -8.10 -7.96 -11.00
CA ASP A 160 -7.75 -8.17 -12.42
C ASP A 160 -6.32 -7.74 -12.78
N VAL A 161 -5.54 -7.26 -11.81
CA VAL A 161 -4.16 -6.82 -12.02
C VAL A 161 -3.22 -7.88 -11.46
N PRO A 162 -2.23 -8.39 -12.21
CA PRO A 162 -1.29 -9.38 -11.68
C PRO A 162 -0.44 -8.77 -10.56
N ILE A 163 -0.23 -9.54 -9.50
CA ILE A 163 0.77 -9.23 -8.47
C ILE A 163 2.07 -9.84 -8.93
N ILE A 164 3.14 -9.06 -8.94
CA ILE A 164 4.49 -9.51 -9.27
C ILE A 164 5.31 -9.39 -7.98
N ALA A 165 5.89 -10.49 -7.54
CA ALA A 165 6.77 -10.53 -6.38
C ALA A 165 8.23 -10.52 -6.84
N GLU A 166 9.05 -9.68 -6.24
CA GLU A 166 10.49 -9.65 -6.48
C GLU A 166 11.21 -10.36 -5.33
N ALA A 167 12.35 -10.98 -5.62
CA ALA A 167 13.14 -11.70 -4.64
C ALA A 167 14.57 -11.18 -4.63
N ALA A 168 15.12 -11.00 -3.43
CA ALA A 168 16.52 -10.68 -3.20
C ALA A 168 17.07 -11.57 -2.10
N TYR A 169 18.37 -11.85 -2.14
CA TYR A 169 19.02 -12.75 -1.18
C TYR A 169 20.42 -12.24 -0.79
N GLY A 170 20.88 -12.64 0.38
CA GLY A 170 22.19 -12.26 0.89
C GLY A 170 22.46 -12.91 2.25
N THR A 171 23.72 -12.83 2.70
CA THR A 171 24.13 -13.36 4.02
C THR A 171 23.78 -12.40 5.16
N ASN A 172 23.43 -11.15 4.82
CA ASN A 172 22.91 -10.15 5.75
C ASN A 172 21.88 -9.26 5.03
N PHE A 173 21.02 -8.60 5.82
CA PHE A 173 19.90 -7.81 5.29
C PHE A 173 20.33 -6.52 4.56
N GLY A 174 21.52 -5.98 4.84
CA GLY A 174 22.00 -4.74 4.23
C GLY A 174 22.57 -4.92 2.82
N ASP A 175 23.01 -6.13 2.49
CA ASP A 175 23.73 -6.46 1.25
C ASP A 175 22.97 -7.53 0.44
N LEU A 176 21.68 -7.33 0.21
CA LEU A 176 20.87 -8.22 -0.62
C LEU A 176 21.16 -7.97 -2.12
N VAL A 177 21.23 -9.05 -2.89
CA VAL A 177 21.35 -9.01 -4.35
C VAL A 177 20.01 -9.46 -4.94
N GLU A 178 19.50 -8.67 -5.89
CA GLU A 178 18.29 -9.01 -6.63
C GLU A 178 18.50 -10.29 -7.46
N MET A 179 17.49 -11.14 -7.47
CA MET A 179 17.51 -12.38 -8.22
C MET A 179 16.92 -12.14 -9.62
N GLU A 180 17.75 -12.14 -10.66
CA GLU A 180 17.28 -11.94 -12.04
C GLU A 180 16.51 -13.17 -12.54
N GLY A 181 15.26 -12.94 -13.00
CA GLY A 181 14.53 -13.93 -13.80
C GLY A 181 13.93 -15.13 -13.04
N ALA A 182 13.70 -15.00 -11.73
CA ALA A 182 12.94 -15.98 -10.94
C ALA A 182 11.43 -15.76 -11.02
#